data_AF-A0A6L5R1W2-F1
#
_entry.id   AF-A0A6L5R1W2-F1
#
_cell.length_a   1.000
_cell.length_b   1.000
_cell.length_c   1.000
_cell.angle_alpha   90.00
_cell.angle_beta   90.00
_cell.angle_gamma   90.00
#
_symmetry.space_group_name_H-M   'P 1'
#
loop_
_entity.id
_entity.type
_entity.pdbx_description
1 polymer ?
#
loop_
_entity_poly.entity_id
_entity_poly.type
_entity_poly.pdbx_seq_one_letter_code
_entity_poly.pdbx_strand_id
1 'polypeptide(L)'
;MAHTIDHAHVLVDDLAAVAVTSGGIRVIHLSGVATCPSELWRVDVVAVGRALLGGAQAGRLTIGLRSAPPHRRGRFRAVRVPFEAIIEDQGTHEVEVHLECQPAVVLPVLEADDSFGAGARATARRRAGIAGRAMPVGASAMTDAARGALSVLRDRFGGFAPGLAAAV
;
A
#
# COMPACT_ATOMS: atom_id res chain seq x y z
N MET A 1 0.31 -2.77 33.83
CA MET A 1 1.59 -2.93 33.12
C MET A 1 1.32 -2.69 31.65
N ALA A 2 1.86 -1.62 31.07
CA ALA A 2 1.67 -1.33 29.65
C ALA A 2 2.57 -2.29 28.86
N HIS A 3 2.00 -3.16 28.04
CA HIS A 3 2.76 -3.93 27.06
C HIS A 3 3.40 -2.92 26.09
N THR A 4 4.71 -2.72 26.19
CA THR A 4 5.45 -1.97 25.19
C THR A 4 5.45 -2.83 23.94
N ILE A 5 4.73 -2.39 22.90
CA ILE A 5 4.80 -3.00 21.58
C ILE A 5 6.25 -2.88 21.11
N ASP A 6 6.88 -4.01 20.82
CA ASP A 6 8.27 -4.16 20.37
C ASP A 6 8.36 -4.76 18.95
N HIS A 7 7.23 -4.90 18.27
CA HIS A 7 7.12 -5.36 16.88
C HIS A 7 6.09 -4.54 16.11
N ALA A 8 6.16 -4.56 14.77
CA ALA A 8 5.09 -3.98 13.95
C ALA A 8 3.90 -4.95 13.84
N HIS A 9 2.68 -4.44 14.04
CA HIS A 9 1.44 -5.18 13.79
C HIS A 9 0.80 -4.72 12.50
N VAL A 10 0.70 -5.59 11.49
CA VAL A 10 0.04 -5.28 10.23
C VAL A 10 -1.48 -5.20 10.44
N LEU A 11 -2.08 -4.16 9.88
CA LEU A 11 -3.53 -3.99 9.81
C LEU A 11 -4.01 -4.77 8.60
N VAL A 12 -4.54 -5.97 8.85
CA VAL A 12 -4.91 -6.93 7.79
C VAL A 12 -5.97 -6.35 6.85
N ASP A 13 -6.91 -5.56 7.38
CA ASP A 13 -7.95 -4.90 6.58
C ASP A 13 -7.39 -3.85 5.60
N ASP A 14 -6.17 -3.35 5.84
CA ASP A 14 -5.49 -2.40 4.95
C ASP A 14 -4.53 -3.11 3.98
N LEU A 15 -4.39 -4.43 4.06
CA LEU A 15 -3.46 -5.19 3.24
C LEU A 15 -4.08 -5.51 1.87
N ALA A 16 -3.37 -5.18 0.79
CA ALA A 16 -3.84 -5.37 -0.57
C ALA A 16 -2.75 -5.90 -1.50
N ALA A 17 -3.14 -6.75 -2.45
CA ALA A 17 -2.31 -7.22 -3.55
C ALA A 17 -3.03 -6.93 -4.87
N VAL A 18 -2.43 -6.07 -5.71
CA VAL A 18 -3.00 -5.66 -6.98
C VAL A 18 -2.02 -5.94 -8.11
N ALA A 19 -2.44 -6.69 -9.12
CA ALA A 19 -1.67 -6.91 -10.32
C ALA A 19 -1.94 -5.83 -11.36
N VAL A 20 -0.89 -5.36 -12.00
CA VAL A 20 -0.93 -4.45 -13.14
C VAL A 20 -0.13 -5.07 -14.26
N THR A 21 -0.74 -5.22 -15.43
CA THR A 21 -0.07 -5.72 -16.63
C THR A 21 0.10 -4.60 -17.64
N SER A 22 1.34 -4.36 -18.07
CA SER A 22 1.64 -3.36 -19.10
C SER A 22 2.82 -3.81 -19.95
N GLY A 23 2.67 -3.78 -21.27
CA GLY A 23 3.75 -4.12 -22.21
C GLY A 23 4.25 -5.57 -22.08
N GLY A 24 3.37 -6.51 -21.68
CA GLY A 24 3.73 -7.92 -21.46
C GLY A 24 4.40 -8.21 -20.10
N ILE A 25 4.59 -7.19 -19.27
CA ILE A 25 5.13 -7.35 -17.91
C ILE A 25 3.97 -7.22 -16.93
N ARG A 26 3.81 -8.23 -16.07
CA ARG A 26 2.87 -8.21 -14.96
C ARG A 26 3.65 -7.98 -13.66
N VAL A 27 3.22 -6.97 -12.91
CA VAL A 27 3.73 -6.67 -11.58
C VAL A 27 2.60 -6.77 -10.58
N ILE A 28 2.91 -7.28 -9.39
CA ILE A 28 2.02 -7.29 -8.23
C ILE A 28 2.50 -6.19 -7.29
N HIS A 29 1.66 -5.19 -7.05
CA HIS A 29 1.83 -4.20 -6.00
C HIS A 29 1.19 -4.73 -4.72
N LEU A 30 2.03 -5.11 -3.78
CA LEU A 30 1.63 -5.38 -2.41
C LEU A 30 1.74 -4.09 -1.60
N SER A 31 0.69 -3.74 -0.89
CA SER A 31 0.69 -2.57 -0.01
C SER A 31 -0.07 -2.84 1.28
N GLY A 32 0.25 -2.08 2.32
CA GLY A 32 -0.45 -2.17 3.59
C GLY A 32 0.00 -1.13 4.60
N VAL A 33 -0.55 -1.24 5.80
CA VAL A 33 -0.23 -0.37 6.92
C VAL A 33 0.07 -1.23 8.14
N ALA A 34 1.10 -0.87 8.89
CA ALA A 34 1.39 -1.47 10.19
C ALA A 34 1.33 -0.44 11.30
N THR A 35 0.86 -0.86 12.47
CA THR A 35 1.02 -0.11 13.71
C THR A 35 2.38 -0.45 14.30
N CYS A 36 3.26 0.54 14.33
CA CYS A 36 4.63 0.41 14.82
C CYS A 36 4.83 1.20 16.12
N PRO A 37 5.81 0.82 16.96
CA PRO A 37 6.12 1.53 18.20
C PRO A 37 6.58 2.99 18.02
N SER A 38 7.12 3.34 16.85
CA SER A 38 7.44 4.71 16.45
C SER A 38 7.51 4.86 14.93
N GLU A 39 7.56 6.11 14.46
CA GLU A 39 7.58 6.47 13.02
C GLU A 39 8.87 6.09 12.30
N LEU A 40 9.91 5.74 13.07
CA LEU A 40 11.22 5.37 12.52
C LEU A 40 11.34 3.87 12.25
N TRP A 41 10.33 3.09 12.63
CA TRP A 41 10.25 1.66 12.30
C TRP A 41 10.01 1.48 10.80
N ARG A 42 10.52 0.37 10.28
CA ARG A 42 10.26 -0.06 8.91
C ARG A 42 9.60 -1.43 8.93
N VAL A 43 8.84 -1.70 7.88
CA VAL A 43 8.32 -3.03 7.57
C VAL A 43 8.95 -3.43 6.25
N ASP A 44 9.82 -4.42 6.31
CA ASP A 44 10.55 -4.92 5.16
C ASP A 44 9.82 -6.13 4.58
N VAL A 45 9.65 -6.14 3.27
CA VAL A 45 9.14 -7.29 2.53
C VAL A 45 10.31 -8.19 2.19
N VAL A 46 10.27 -9.43 2.69
CA VAL A 46 11.31 -10.43 2.49
C VAL A 46 10.75 -11.62 1.72
N ALA A 47 11.55 -12.17 0.81
CA ALA A 47 11.23 -13.46 0.22
C ALA A 47 11.25 -14.53 1.33
N VAL A 48 10.16 -15.26 1.50
CA VAL A 48 10.18 -16.46 2.34
C VAL A 48 10.92 -17.50 1.52
N GLY A 49 12.07 -17.96 2.03
CA GLY A 49 12.84 -18.99 1.35
C GLY A 49 11.93 -20.15 0.95
N ARG A 50 11.96 -20.53 -0.34
CA ARG A 50 11.18 -21.66 -0.87
C ARG A 50 11.30 -22.83 0.09
N ALA A 51 10.16 -23.34 0.56
CA ALA A 51 10.14 -24.54 1.39
C ALA A 51 10.90 -25.65 0.65
N LEU A 52 12.04 -26.08 1.22
CA LEU A 52 12.95 -27.06 0.62
C LEU A 52 12.32 -28.45 0.40
N LEU A 53 11.10 -28.69 0.91
CA LEU A 53 10.46 -30.01 0.92
C LEU A 53 8.94 -30.01 0.63
N GLY A 54 8.39 -28.93 0.08
CA GLY A 54 6.98 -28.87 -0.30
C GLY A 54 6.79 -27.78 -1.32
N GLY A 55 6.60 -28.15 -2.58
CA GLY A 55 6.57 -27.22 -3.71
C GLY A 55 5.62 -26.05 -3.43
N ALA A 56 6.08 -24.83 -3.75
CA ALA A 56 5.21 -23.67 -3.81
C ALA A 56 3.95 -24.07 -4.58
N GLN A 57 2.78 -23.91 -3.95
CA GLN A 57 1.52 -24.18 -4.63
C GLN A 57 1.49 -23.36 -5.91
N ALA A 58 1.23 -24.01 -7.04
CA ALA A 58 1.17 -23.33 -8.32
C ALA A 58 0.15 -22.17 -8.23
N GLY A 59 0.55 -20.96 -8.65
CA GLY A 59 -0.29 -19.77 -8.57
C GLY A 59 -0.31 -19.06 -7.21
N ARG A 60 0.48 -19.50 -6.22
CA ARG A 60 0.63 -18.83 -4.93
C ARG A 60 2.05 -18.35 -4.68
N LEU A 61 2.18 -17.09 -4.29
CA LEU A 61 3.45 -16.48 -3.87
C LEU A 61 3.49 -16.36 -2.35
N THR A 62 4.60 -16.80 -1.74
CA THR A 62 4.82 -16.68 -0.30
C THR A 62 5.83 -15.57 0.00
N ILE A 63 5.42 -14.60 0.82
CA ILE A 63 6.25 -13.47 1.23
C ILE A 63 6.20 -13.30 2.74
N GLY A 64 7.23 -12.66 3.29
CA GLY A 64 7.35 -12.38 4.71
C GLY A 64 7.38 -10.88 4.92
N LEU A 65 6.75 -10.42 6.00
CA LEU A 65 6.86 -9.06 6.49
C LEU A 65 7.63 -9.08 7.80
N ARG A 66 8.73 -8.34 7.86
CA ARG A 66 9.56 -8.22 9.05
C ARG A 66 9.61 -6.77 9.51
N SER A 67 9.45 -6.56 10.80
CA SER A 67 9.64 -5.28 11.42
C SER A 67 11.12 -5.05 11.69
N ALA A 68 11.62 -3.87 11.31
CA ALA A 68 12.99 -3.46 11.56
C ALA A 68 12.97 -2.26 12.51
N PRO A 69 13.54 -2.40 13.73
CA PRO A 69 13.63 -1.28 14.66
C PRO A 69 14.58 -0.21 14.12
N PRO A 70 14.38 1.06 14.50
CA PRO A 70 15.27 2.12 14.07
C PRO A 70 16.67 1.98 14.67
N HIS A 71 17.69 2.29 13.89
CA HIS A 71 19.08 2.35 14.35
C HIS A 71 19.31 3.45 15.40
N ARG A 72 18.44 4.46 15.45
CA ARG A 72 18.50 5.57 16.41
C ARG A 72 17.34 5.48 17.39
N ARG A 73 17.61 5.80 18.65
CA ARG A 73 16.57 5.89 19.67
C ARG A 73 15.60 7.03 19.29
N GLY A 74 14.33 6.70 19.21
CA GLY A 74 13.24 7.65 18.97
C GLY A 74 12.28 7.69 20.15
N ARG A 75 11.31 8.60 20.09
CA ARG A 75 10.18 8.58 21.02
C ARG A 75 9.28 7.39 20.66
N PHE A 76 8.84 6.65 21.67
CA PHE A 76 7.86 5.58 21.50
C PHE A 76 6.46 6.20 21.48
N ARG A 77 5.89 6.26 20.28
CA ARG A 77 4.52 6.68 20.04
C ARG A 77 3.98 5.78 18.94
N ALA A 78 3.02 4.93 19.29
CA ALA A 78 2.36 4.07 18.33
C ALA A 78 1.87 4.89 17.13
N VAL A 79 2.25 4.48 15.93
CA VAL A 79 1.97 5.19 14.69
C VAL A 79 1.75 4.21 13.55
N ARG A 80 0.93 4.63 12.57
CA ARG A 80 0.68 3.88 11.35
C ARG A 80 1.79 4.16 10.35
N VAL A 81 2.52 3.12 9.96
CA VAL A 81 3.60 3.16 8.97
C VAL A 81 3.13 2.40 7.73
N PRO A 82 3.01 3.07 6.56
CA PRO A 82 2.71 2.39 5.32
C PRO A 82 3.93 1.61 4.82
N PHE A 83 3.67 0.53 4.10
CA PHE A 83 4.70 -0.22 3.39
C PHE A 83 4.19 -0.65 2.03
N GLU A 84 5.12 -0.89 1.11
CA GLU A 84 4.82 -1.39 -0.21
C GLU A 84 5.96 -2.25 -0.77
N ALA A 85 5.61 -3.13 -1.69
CA ALA A 85 6.55 -3.86 -2.53
C ALA A 85 5.96 -4.06 -3.92
N ILE A 86 6.84 -4.05 -4.92
CA ILE A 86 6.51 -4.36 -6.31
C ILE A 86 7.23 -5.65 -6.65
N ILE A 87 6.47 -6.64 -7.11
CA ILE A 87 6.95 -7.98 -7.40
C ILE A 87 6.63 -8.30 -8.86
N GLU A 88 7.64 -8.60 -9.66
CA GLU A 88 7.43 -9.08 -11.03
C GLU A 88 7.02 -10.56 -10.99
N ASP A 89 5.76 -10.85 -11.36
CA ASP A 89 5.25 -12.21 -11.40
C ASP A 89 4.07 -12.34 -12.37
N GLN A 90 4.13 -13.38 -13.21
CA GLN A 90 3.21 -13.59 -14.33
C GLN A 90 2.07 -14.56 -14.01
N GLY A 91 2.19 -15.37 -12.96
CA GLY A 91 1.33 -16.53 -12.74
C GLY A 91 0.64 -16.57 -11.37
N THR A 92 0.90 -15.62 -10.50
CA THR A 92 0.40 -15.62 -9.12
C THR A 92 -0.98 -14.99 -9.05
N HIS A 93 -1.91 -15.72 -8.43
CA HIS A 93 -3.29 -15.30 -8.18
C HIS A 93 -3.56 -15.11 -6.69
N GLU A 94 -2.69 -15.64 -5.82
CA GLU A 94 -2.78 -15.52 -4.38
C GLU A 94 -1.41 -15.15 -3.77
N VAL A 95 -1.42 -14.28 -2.78
CA VAL A 95 -0.23 -13.96 -1.98
C VAL A 95 -0.46 -14.41 -0.54
N GLU A 96 0.37 -15.31 -0.06
CA GLU A 96 0.42 -15.70 1.35
C GLU A 96 1.49 -14.85 2.06
N VAL A 97 1.02 -14.01 2.98
CA VAL A 97 1.82 -13.03 3.70
C VAL A 97 2.08 -13.54 5.11
N HIS A 98 3.31 -13.95 5.37
CA HIS A 98 3.78 -14.33 6.69
C HIS A 98 4.12 -13.08 7.49
N LEU A 99 3.39 -12.87 8.57
CA LEU A 99 3.57 -11.74 9.47
C LEU A 99 4.46 -12.17 10.64
N GLU A 100 5.34 -11.29 11.10
CA GLU A 100 6.32 -11.63 12.14
C GLU A 100 5.69 -12.09 13.45
N CYS A 101 4.63 -11.41 13.90
CA CYS A 101 3.98 -11.63 15.20
C CYS A 101 2.48 -11.93 15.10
N GLN A 102 1.98 -12.15 13.87
CA GLN A 102 0.57 -12.42 13.59
C GLN A 102 0.46 -13.69 12.73
N PRO A 103 -0.70 -14.37 12.72
CA PRO A 103 -0.95 -15.45 11.77
C PRO A 103 -0.74 -14.98 10.32
N ALA A 104 -0.30 -15.89 9.45
CA ALA A 104 -0.20 -15.60 8.02
C ALA A 104 -1.58 -15.31 7.43
N VAL A 105 -1.62 -14.45 6.42
CA VAL A 105 -2.84 -14.05 5.71
C VAL A 105 -2.70 -14.39 4.24
N VAL A 106 -3.72 -14.99 3.65
CA VAL A 106 -3.79 -15.23 2.21
C VAL A 106 -4.69 -14.17 1.58
N LEU A 107 -4.16 -13.47 0.59
CA LEU A 107 -4.86 -12.44 -0.17
C LEU A 107 -5.04 -12.87 -1.62
N PRO A 108 -6.21 -12.63 -2.23
CA PRO A 108 -6.33 -12.69 -3.67
C PRO A 108 -5.53 -11.54 -4.31
N VAL A 109 -4.90 -11.83 -5.45
CA VAL A 109 -4.33 -10.80 -6.31
C VAL A 109 -5.42 -10.25 -7.20
N LEU A 110 -5.77 -8.98 -7.00
CA LEU A 110 -6.79 -8.31 -7.80
C LEU A 110 -6.14 -7.73 -9.07
N GLU A 111 -6.66 -8.07 -10.24
CA GLU A 111 -6.21 -7.46 -11.48
C GLU A 111 -6.74 -6.03 -11.58
N ALA A 112 -5.85 -5.07 -11.84
CA ALA A 112 -6.25 -3.70 -12.11
C ALA A 112 -6.92 -3.62 -13.48
N ASP A 113 -8.19 -3.20 -13.50
CA ASP A 113 -8.88 -2.88 -14.74
C ASP A 113 -8.09 -1.83 -15.52
N ASP A 114 -8.04 -1.95 -16.85
CA ASP A 114 -7.30 -1.05 -17.76
C ASP A 114 -7.64 0.45 -17.59
N SER A 115 -8.76 0.77 -16.93
CA SER A 115 -9.15 2.11 -16.52
C SER A 115 -8.27 2.72 -15.43
N PHE A 116 -7.57 1.92 -14.62
CA PHE A 116 -6.67 2.38 -13.55
C PHE A 116 -5.39 3.04 -14.11
N GLY A 117 -5.05 2.77 -15.38
CA GLY A 117 -3.87 3.32 -16.06
C GLY A 117 -4.13 4.55 -16.95
N ALA A 118 -5.37 5.01 -17.09
CA ALA A 118 -5.69 6.15 -17.97
C ALA A 118 -5.02 7.47 -17.52
N GLY A 119 -4.81 7.65 -16.22
CA GLY A 119 -4.10 8.81 -15.66
C GLY A 119 -2.59 8.81 -15.95
N ALA A 120 -1.96 7.63 -15.97
CA ALA A 120 -0.52 7.50 -16.29
C ALA A 120 -0.24 7.62 -17.80
N ARG A 121 -1.20 7.23 -18.66
CA ARG A 121 -1.08 7.38 -20.13
C ARG A 121 -1.31 8.82 -20.62
N ALA A 122 -2.00 9.66 -19.84
CA ALA A 122 -2.25 11.06 -20.19
C ALA A 122 -0.97 11.92 -20.16
N THR A 123 0.03 11.59 -19.33
CA THR A 123 1.31 12.31 -19.27
C THR A 123 2.29 11.88 -20.35
N ALA A 124 2.23 10.62 -20.81
CA ALA A 124 3.08 10.12 -21.88
C ALA A 124 2.69 10.69 -23.26
N ARG A 125 1.39 10.83 -23.56
CA ARG A 125 0.94 11.41 -24.85
C ARG A 125 1.16 12.91 -24.97
N ARG A 126 1.26 13.67 -23.86
CA ARG A 126 1.57 15.11 -23.90
C ARG A 126 3.03 15.44 -24.22
N ARG A 127 3.97 14.49 -24.13
CA ARG A 127 5.39 14.73 -24.47
C ARG A 127 5.75 14.45 -25.93
N ALA A 128 4.87 13.81 -26.70
CA ALA A 128 5.16 13.41 -28.08
C ALA A 128 4.61 14.37 -29.16
N GLY A 129 4.01 15.50 -28.78
CA GLY A 129 3.50 16.47 -29.73
C GLY A 129 3.59 17.89 -29.20
N ILE A 130 4.11 18.78 -30.04
CA ILE A 130 4.21 20.25 -29.90
C ILE A 130 5.57 20.72 -29.37
N ALA A 131 6.54 20.76 -30.29
CA ALA A 131 7.49 21.87 -30.34
C ALA A 131 6.70 23.14 -30.68
N GLY A 132 6.57 24.06 -29.72
CA GLY A 132 5.80 25.29 -29.92
C GLY A 132 5.48 26.03 -28.62
N ARG A 133 6.52 26.60 -28.01
CA ARG A 133 6.54 27.80 -27.14
C ARG A 133 5.18 28.33 -26.60
N ALA A 134 4.88 28.04 -25.33
CA ALA A 134 4.23 28.97 -24.37
C ALA A 134 4.31 28.42 -22.93
N MET A 135 4.78 29.23 -21.97
CA MET A 135 4.67 29.05 -20.52
C MET A 135 3.93 30.29 -19.96
N PRO A 136 3.43 30.31 -18.71
CA PRO A 136 2.80 29.25 -17.91
C PRO A 136 1.49 29.75 -17.24
N VAL A 137 0.46 28.91 -17.10
CA VAL A 137 -0.66 29.11 -16.15
C VAL A 137 -1.15 27.71 -15.74
N GLY A 138 -1.25 27.29 -14.49
CA GLY A 138 -0.96 27.90 -13.21
C GLY A 138 -0.94 26.79 -12.16
N ALA A 139 -0.12 26.97 -11.12
CA ALA A 139 -0.04 26.05 -9.98
C ALA A 139 -1.37 25.89 -9.21
N SER A 140 -2.39 26.72 -9.50
CA SER A 140 -3.72 26.64 -8.87
C SER A 140 -4.53 25.43 -9.31
N ALA A 141 -4.38 24.95 -10.56
CA ALA A 141 -5.15 23.82 -11.06
C ALA A 141 -4.82 22.51 -10.34
N MET A 142 -3.57 22.37 -9.88
CA MET A 142 -3.11 21.19 -9.13
C MET A 142 -3.58 21.23 -7.67
N THR A 143 -3.72 22.44 -7.09
CA THR A 143 -4.25 22.62 -5.72
C THR A 143 -5.75 22.38 -5.66
N ASP A 144 -6.51 22.75 -6.69
CA ASP A 144 -7.95 22.50 -6.73
C ASP A 144 -8.30 21.03 -7.01
N ALA A 145 -7.52 20.33 -7.84
CA ALA A 145 -7.67 18.88 -8.02
C ALA A 145 -7.40 18.10 -6.72
N ALA A 146 -6.38 18.50 -5.95
CA ALA A 146 -6.07 17.90 -4.65
C ALA A 146 -7.16 18.21 -3.61
N ARG A 147 -7.74 19.42 -3.63
CA ARG A 147 -8.84 19.81 -2.74
C ARG A 147 -10.13 19.05 -3.05
N GLY A 148 -10.44 18.82 -4.33
CA GLY A 148 -11.60 18.01 -4.74
C GLY A 148 -11.46 16.52 -4.39
N ALA A 149 -10.24 15.96 -4.49
CA ALA A 149 -9.99 14.58 -4.08
C ALA A 149 -10.15 14.39 -2.55
N LEU A 150 -9.74 15.38 -1.75
CA LEU A 150 -9.91 15.36 -0.30
C LEU A 150 -11.36 15.54 0.15
N SER A 151 -12.18 16.32 -0.57
CA SER A 151 -13.62 16.45 -0.23
C SER A 151 -14.40 15.18 -0.53
N VAL A 152 -14.10 14.49 -1.64
CA VAL A 152 -14.72 13.21 -1.99
C VAL A 152 -14.35 12.10 -0.99
N LEU A 153 -13.12 12.10 -0.49
CA LEU A 153 -12.70 11.21 0.61
C LEU A 153 -13.41 11.56 1.93
N ARG A 154 -13.57 12.85 2.25
CA ARG A 154 -14.30 13.27 3.46
C ARG A 154 -15.79 12.91 3.39
N ASP A 155 -16.44 13.02 2.24
CA ASP A 155 -17.85 12.63 2.09
C ASP A 155 -18.04 11.11 2.12
N ARG A 156 -17.08 10.35 1.59
CA ARG A 156 -17.12 8.88 1.59
C ARG A 156 -16.86 8.25 2.96
N PHE A 157 -16.13 8.96 3.84
CA PHE A 157 -15.81 8.49 5.20
C PHE A 157 -16.50 9.31 6.32
N GLY A 158 -17.25 10.35 5.99
CA GLY A 158 -17.97 11.22 6.94
C GLY A 158 -19.27 10.63 7.50
N GLY A 159 -19.64 9.41 7.10
CA GLY A 159 -20.86 8.73 7.56
C GLY A 159 -20.82 8.18 8.99
N PHE A 160 -19.70 8.26 9.71
CA PHE A 160 -19.62 7.86 11.12
C PHE A 160 -19.44 9.08 12.02
N ALA A 161 -20.56 9.74 12.33
CA ALA A 161 -20.65 10.58 13.51
C ALA A 161 -20.97 9.69 14.72
N PRO A 162 -20.18 9.69 15.82
CA PRO A 162 -20.71 9.32 17.10
C PRO A 162 -21.66 10.43 17.55
N GLY A 163 -22.94 10.08 17.72
CA GLY A 163 -23.91 10.96 18.35
C GLY A 163 -23.46 11.31 19.76
N LEU A 164 -23.03 12.56 19.95
CA LEU A 164 -22.99 13.21 21.25
C LEU A 164 -24.45 13.49 21.65
N ALA A 165 -25.05 12.57 22.40
CA ALA A 165 -26.28 12.84 23.12
C ALA A 165 -25.91 13.44 24.49
N ALA A 166 -26.14 14.74 24.62
CA ALA A 166 -26.32 15.43 25.90
C ALA A 166 -27.80 15.35 26.30
N ALA A 167 -28.08 14.84 27.51
CA ALA A 167 -29.32 14.94 28.31
C ALA A 167 -29.11 13.95 29.49
N VAL A 168 -29.25 14.24 30.80
CA VAL A 168 -29.82 15.31 31.65
C VAL A 168 -28.93 15.39 32.89
#